data_AF-A0A1D9DZZ9-F1
#
_entry.id   AF-A0A1D9DZZ9-F1
#
_cell.length_a   1.000
_cell.length_b   1.000
_cell.length_c   1.000
_cell.angle_alpha   90.00
_cell.angle_beta   90.00
_cell.angle_gamma   90.00
#
_symmetry.space_group_name_H-M   'P 1'
#
loop_
_entity.id
_entity.type
_entity.pdbx_description
1 polymer ?
#
loop_
_entity_poly.entity_id
_entity_poly.type
_entity_poly.pdbx_seq_one_letter_code
_entity_poly.pdbx_strand_id
1 'polypeptide(L)'
;MPNLKALQKLISATVGFAAAIALTGCAMIPTNSNVRTGQAVDANPDSEFLYYSPVGPSVGDSIEAIVNGFINAGTGPQNDYAVAREYLSNDFRATWNPAERTLIQNVRPAVTIYPNNTASVAVSVVAEVDQDGIYLERSAGSTELLELELVRENGEWRISKAPNLTVVLKPVFENIFQSVSLYFFDSLFEYLVPDTRWFPSRASTPTRLTNALLKGPNPWLKEAVRSALPSGTKLSLNAVTVVAGVASVDLTNRALVANTLQRSLMKQQLRETLVQLENIYDVQILIERAPQDIATGNIRRPVAPASYPIILREGQLSYPTGAAGPKLDRLNQIISNYEVKDFAIDSGFNELVFTTPAGAYRTQLKLVPSAVSLVDARANLLQPKIDQRGYVISAGRAAGSSILAIDKNGVAKPIELGQLIAFERTGFSLSADGARAVFTLNSANGLRVFLVPVVRDGDGSPVRFGTPHDITPVGLSPISASWLDESNLIVSGTNSSDQAVSVVLKVGGFSRSISPLSEPVTAAGVNAIGNFFGLSANGNLYQYRGFGWLIVASNVSVFAYPGN
;
A
#
# COMPACT_ATOMS: atom_id res chain seq x y z
N MET A 1 90.61 -10.44 12.61
CA MET A 1 89.94 -9.50 13.53
C MET A 1 89.34 -8.37 12.70
N PRO A 2 88.02 -8.36 12.44
CA PRO A 2 87.39 -7.28 11.67
C PRO A 2 87.35 -6.00 12.51
N ASN A 3 87.70 -4.91 11.86
CA ASN A 3 87.92 -3.59 12.43
C ASN A 3 86.60 -3.02 13.00
N LEU A 4 86.47 -2.89 14.32
CA LEU A 4 85.25 -2.45 15.02
C LEU A 4 84.65 -1.15 14.45
N LYS A 5 85.52 -0.27 13.92
CA LYS A 5 85.11 1.00 13.29
C LYS A 5 84.32 0.81 11.99
N ALA A 6 84.54 -0.28 11.25
CA ALA A 6 83.78 -0.58 10.03
C ALA A 6 82.37 -1.09 10.37
N LEU A 7 82.24 -1.87 11.45
CA LEU A 7 80.94 -2.36 11.93
C LEU A 7 80.07 -1.21 12.46
N GLN A 8 80.67 -0.27 13.20
CA GLN A 8 79.96 0.93 13.67
C GLN A 8 79.49 1.81 12.49
N LYS A 9 80.32 2.02 11.47
CA LYS A 9 79.91 2.79 10.28
C LYS A 9 78.79 2.12 9.49
N LEU A 10 78.79 0.79 9.39
CA LEU A 10 77.68 0.06 8.76
C LEU A 10 76.39 0.23 9.56
N ILE A 11 76.43 0.07 10.88
CA ILE A 11 75.26 0.21 11.76
C ILE A 11 74.71 1.65 11.70
N SER A 12 75.58 2.66 11.72
CA SER A 12 75.15 4.07 11.59
C SER A 12 74.52 4.36 10.22
N ALA A 13 75.05 3.78 9.14
CA ALA A 13 74.48 3.93 7.80
C ALA A 13 73.12 3.21 7.67
N THR A 14 72.97 2.02 8.28
CA THR A 14 71.71 1.27 8.27
C THR A 14 70.63 1.94 9.12
N VAL A 15 71.00 2.51 10.28
CA VAL A 15 70.06 3.27 11.13
C VAL A 15 69.64 4.59 10.47
N GLY A 16 70.55 5.29 9.79
CA GLY A 16 70.24 6.50 9.03
C GLY A 16 69.32 6.23 7.83
N PHE A 17 69.52 5.12 7.12
CA PHE A 17 68.68 4.74 5.98
C PHE A 17 67.29 4.27 6.41
N ALA A 18 67.18 3.54 7.53
CA ALA A 18 65.89 3.14 8.10
C ALA A 18 65.06 4.35 8.60
N ALA A 19 65.72 5.36 9.19
CA ALA A 19 65.06 6.58 9.63
C ALA A 19 64.55 7.43 8.45
N ALA A 20 65.25 7.45 7.32
CA ALA A 20 64.84 8.20 6.13
C ALA A 20 63.61 7.58 5.42
N ILE A 21 63.43 6.25 5.46
CA ILE A 21 62.26 5.58 4.86
C ILE A 21 60.99 5.82 5.71
N ALA A 22 61.13 5.96 7.03
CA ALA A 22 59.99 6.19 7.93
C ALA A 22 59.31 7.57 7.76
N LEU A 23 59.94 8.53 7.05
CA LEU A 23 59.42 9.89 6.84
C LEU A 23 58.67 10.11 5.52
N THR A 24 58.48 9.08 4.68
CA THR A 24 57.73 9.19 3.41
C THR A 24 56.33 8.56 3.45
N GLY A 25 55.86 8.15 4.63
CA GLY A 25 54.48 7.71 4.85
C GLY A 25 53.49 8.87 4.87
N CYS A 26 53.32 9.58 3.74
CA CYS A 26 52.15 10.42 3.56
C CYS A 26 50.92 9.52 3.60
N ALA A 27 50.10 9.65 4.65
CA ALA A 27 48.79 9.00 4.72
C ALA A 27 47.91 9.52 3.58
N MET A 28 47.82 8.76 2.49
CA MET A 28 46.88 9.04 1.41
C MET A 28 45.49 8.64 1.90
N ILE A 29 44.66 9.63 2.22
CA ILE A 29 43.23 9.41 2.47
C ILE A 29 42.65 8.85 1.16
N PRO A 30 41.97 7.69 1.18
CA PRO A 30 41.34 7.14 -0.02
C PRO A 30 40.29 8.13 -0.54
N THR A 31 40.50 8.70 -1.74
CA THR A 31 39.52 9.58 -2.39
C THR A 31 38.42 8.79 -3.12
N ASN A 32 38.56 7.47 -3.20
CA ASN A 32 37.51 6.58 -3.68
C ASN A 32 36.78 5.95 -2.48
N SER A 33 35.83 6.69 -1.90
CA SER A 33 34.75 6.02 -1.18
C SER A 33 33.86 5.36 -2.22
N ASN A 34 33.88 4.03 -2.32
CA ASN A 34 32.70 3.35 -2.82
C ASN A 34 31.59 3.73 -1.84
N VAL A 35 30.70 4.65 -2.24
CA VAL A 35 29.44 4.87 -1.53
C VAL A 35 28.68 3.57 -1.67
N ARG A 36 28.93 2.63 -0.76
CA ARG A 36 28.00 1.57 -0.51
C ARG A 36 26.90 2.23 0.30
N THR A 37 25.76 2.43 -0.36
CA THR A 37 24.50 2.60 0.36
C THR A 37 24.47 1.52 1.43
N GLY A 38 24.49 1.92 2.71
CA GLY A 38 24.04 1.02 3.74
C GLY A 38 22.67 0.50 3.32
N GLN A 39 22.31 -0.72 3.71
CA GLN A 39 20.89 -1.01 3.84
C GLN A 39 20.29 0.19 4.57
N ALA A 40 19.17 0.71 4.05
CA ALA A 40 18.36 1.59 4.86
C ALA A 40 18.21 0.85 6.19
N VAL A 41 18.86 1.37 7.23
CA VAL A 41 18.47 1.01 8.59
C VAL A 41 17.00 1.31 8.55
N ASP A 42 16.16 0.30 8.78
CA ASP A 42 14.77 0.55 9.10
C ASP A 42 14.86 1.63 10.18
N ALA A 43 14.55 2.87 9.81
CA ALA A 43 14.21 3.88 10.78
C ALA A 43 12.84 3.41 11.28
N ASN A 44 12.85 2.33 12.04
CA ASN A 44 12.05 2.24 13.22
C ASN A 44 12.89 3.05 14.23
N PRO A 45 12.78 4.40 14.26
CA PRO A 45 13.23 5.09 15.46
C PRO A 45 12.48 4.38 16.58
N ASP A 46 13.20 3.99 17.64
CA ASP A 46 12.63 3.42 18.85
C ASP A 46 11.19 3.91 19.01
N SER A 47 10.22 3.03 18.76
CA SER A 47 8.80 3.39 18.75
C SER A 47 8.38 3.57 20.21
N GLU A 48 8.90 4.63 20.84
CA GLU A 48 8.26 5.32 21.94
C GLU A 48 6.94 5.85 21.38
N PHE A 49 5.95 4.97 21.31
CA PHE A 49 4.58 5.37 21.03
C PHE A 49 4.21 6.43 22.06
N LEU A 50 4.08 7.68 21.62
CA LEU A 50 3.58 8.78 22.44
C LEU A 50 2.15 8.45 22.83
N TYR A 51 1.96 7.93 24.04
CA TYR A 51 0.63 7.84 24.64
C TYR A 51 0.18 9.26 24.97
N TYR A 52 -0.86 9.72 24.28
CA TYR A 52 -1.66 10.80 24.82
C TYR A 52 -2.37 10.24 26.06
N SER A 53 -2.00 10.76 27.22
CA SER A 53 -2.70 10.51 28.48
C SER A 53 -3.66 11.67 28.70
N PRO A 54 -4.89 11.60 28.17
CA PRO A 54 -5.88 12.63 28.46
C PRO A 54 -6.15 12.67 29.95
N VAL A 55 -6.56 13.85 30.42
CA VAL A 55 -6.95 14.08 31.81
C VAL A 55 -8.47 13.94 31.89
N GLY A 56 -9.00 13.41 33.01
CA GLY A 56 -10.43 13.36 33.27
C GLY A 56 -11.04 14.73 33.62
N PRO A 57 -12.36 14.80 33.81
CA PRO A 57 -13.03 16.04 34.21
C PRO A 57 -12.59 16.51 35.60
N SER A 58 -12.43 17.83 35.76
CA SER A 58 -12.18 18.46 37.05
C SER A 58 -13.49 18.85 37.74
N VAL A 59 -13.43 18.98 39.07
CA VAL A 59 -14.55 19.43 39.90
C VAL A 59 -14.94 20.86 39.49
N GLY A 60 -16.21 21.09 39.21
CA GLY A 60 -16.74 22.40 38.81
C GLY A 60 -16.52 22.76 37.34
N ASP A 61 -16.09 21.81 36.49
CA ASP A 61 -15.94 22.04 35.05
C ASP A 61 -17.24 22.55 34.41
N SER A 62 -17.12 23.56 33.55
CA SER A 62 -18.24 24.07 32.77
C SER A 62 -18.70 23.05 31.71
N ILE A 63 -19.90 23.23 31.17
CA ILE A 63 -20.40 22.41 30.04
C ILE A 63 -19.38 22.41 28.89
N GLU A 64 -18.82 23.57 28.56
CA GLU A 64 -17.82 23.71 27.50
C GLU A 64 -16.53 22.94 27.83
N ALA A 65 -16.06 22.98 29.09
CA ALA A 65 -14.89 22.21 29.52
C ALA A 65 -15.14 20.70 29.45
N ILE A 66 -16.32 20.23 29.85
CA ILE A 66 -16.72 18.82 29.75
C ILE A 66 -16.76 18.34 28.30
N VAL A 67 -17.38 19.11 27.40
CA VAL A 67 -17.46 18.75 25.97
C VAL A 67 -16.06 18.74 25.34
N ASN A 68 -15.26 19.78 25.55
CA ASN A 68 -13.89 19.83 25.02
C ASN A 68 -13.01 18.70 25.60
N GLY A 69 -13.13 18.42 26.90
CA GLY A 69 -12.42 17.34 27.57
C GLY A 69 -12.78 15.98 26.98
N PHE A 70 -14.07 15.70 26.78
CA PHE A 70 -14.55 14.47 26.14
C PHE A 70 -13.98 14.28 24.72
N ILE A 71 -14.04 15.32 23.89
CA ILE A 71 -13.49 15.28 22.52
C ILE A 71 -11.97 15.02 22.55
N ASN A 72 -11.23 15.68 23.45
CA ASN A 72 -9.78 15.47 23.60
C ASN A 72 -9.45 14.06 24.14
N ALA A 73 -10.29 13.52 25.02
CA ALA A 73 -10.10 12.19 25.61
C ALA A 73 -10.26 11.05 24.58
N GLY A 74 -10.85 11.32 23.42
CA GLY A 74 -10.87 10.39 22.28
C GLY A 74 -9.50 9.99 21.73
N THR A 75 -8.42 10.65 22.17
CA THR A 75 -7.03 10.31 21.81
C THR A 75 -6.42 9.18 22.65
N GLY A 76 -7.10 8.74 23.72
CA GLY A 76 -6.63 7.69 24.61
C GLY A 76 -7.44 6.38 24.51
N PRO A 77 -7.07 5.43 23.62
CA PRO A 77 -7.80 4.17 23.44
C PRO A 77 -7.62 3.14 24.58
N GLN A 78 -6.79 3.44 25.59
CA GLN A 78 -6.51 2.53 26.70
C GLN A 78 -7.76 2.18 27.50
N ASN A 79 -7.84 0.90 27.92
CA ASN A 79 -8.93 0.38 28.75
C ASN A 79 -10.31 0.76 28.20
N ASP A 80 -10.48 0.66 26.88
CA ASP A 80 -11.71 1.03 26.17
C ASP A 80 -12.13 2.49 26.40
N TYR A 81 -11.17 3.40 26.17
CA TYR A 81 -11.34 4.84 26.32
C TYR A 81 -11.79 5.25 27.73
N ALA A 82 -11.19 4.64 28.76
CA ALA A 82 -11.60 4.80 30.16
C ALA A 82 -11.72 6.28 30.59
N VAL A 83 -10.77 7.13 30.18
CA VAL A 83 -10.79 8.57 30.50
C VAL A 83 -11.94 9.30 29.81
N ALA A 84 -12.22 9.00 28.53
CA ALA A 84 -13.36 9.59 27.84
C ALA A 84 -14.68 9.20 28.53
N ARG A 85 -14.77 7.97 29.05
CA ARG A 85 -15.91 7.48 29.83
C ARG A 85 -16.11 8.20 31.17
N GLU A 86 -15.11 8.91 31.69
CA GLU A 86 -15.26 9.71 32.93
C GLU A 86 -16.08 10.99 32.71
N TYR A 87 -16.12 11.50 31.47
CA TYR A 87 -16.95 12.65 31.08
C TYR A 87 -18.43 12.29 30.87
N LEU A 88 -18.75 11.00 30.78
CA LEU A 88 -20.10 10.50 30.51
C LEU A 88 -20.89 10.29 31.81
N SER A 89 -22.21 10.32 31.71
CA SER A 89 -23.10 9.97 32.82
C SER A 89 -22.97 8.47 33.16
N ASN A 90 -23.35 8.09 34.38
CA ASN A 90 -23.27 6.68 34.80
C ASN A 90 -24.09 5.73 33.94
N ASP A 91 -25.23 6.18 33.42
CA ASP A 91 -26.06 5.35 32.54
C ASP A 91 -25.46 5.25 31.14
N PHE A 92 -25.02 6.38 30.57
CA PHE A 92 -24.55 6.41 29.18
C PHE A 92 -23.16 5.79 29.01
N ARG A 93 -22.29 5.89 30.03
CA ARG A 93 -20.94 5.33 29.97
C ARG A 93 -20.91 3.82 29.79
N ALA A 94 -21.98 3.10 30.10
CA ALA A 94 -22.05 1.64 29.92
C ALA A 94 -22.43 1.24 28.49
N THR A 95 -23.15 2.11 27.77
CA THR A 95 -23.69 1.83 26.43
C THR A 95 -22.92 2.55 25.32
N TRP A 96 -22.16 3.58 25.64
CA TRP A 96 -21.35 4.30 24.65
C TRP A 96 -20.29 3.37 24.04
N ASN A 97 -20.29 3.31 22.71
CA ASN A 97 -19.39 2.46 21.92
C ASN A 97 -18.42 3.34 21.10
N PRO A 98 -17.21 3.64 21.62
CA PRO A 98 -16.25 4.49 20.91
C PRO A 98 -15.69 3.84 19.64
N ALA A 99 -15.74 2.51 19.55
CA ALA A 99 -15.17 1.77 18.43
C ALA A 99 -16.07 1.78 17.18
N GLU A 100 -17.31 2.28 17.25
CA GLU A 100 -18.24 2.24 16.13
C GLU A 100 -17.71 3.04 14.93
N ARG A 101 -17.21 4.26 15.18
CA ARG A 101 -16.56 5.13 14.19
C ARG A 101 -15.46 5.98 14.84
N THR A 102 -14.45 6.34 14.06
CA THR A 102 -13.46 7.37 14.40
C THR A 102 -13.44 8.41 13.29
N LEU A 103 -13.73 9.67 13.62
CA LEU A 103 -13.64 10.79 12.70
C LEU A 103 -12.24 11.40 12.77
N ILE A 104 -11.65 11.64 11.59
CA ILE A 104 -10.35 12.25 11.44
C ILE A 104 -10.54 13.67 10.91
N GLN A 105 -9.89 14.64 11.56
CA GLN A 105 -9.98 16.07 11.21
C GLN A 105 -8.59 16.72 11.14
N ASN A 106 -8.49 17.86 10.45
CA ASN A 106 -7.23 18.63 10.39
C ASN A 106 -7.19 19.79 11.39
N VAL A 107 -8.36 20.28 11.82
CA VAL A 107 -8.50 21.44 12.72
C VAL A 107 -9.37 21.02 13.88
N ARG A 108 -9.16 21.61 15.06
CA ARG A 108 -10.02 21.38 16.23
C ARG A 108 -11.45 21.85 15.92
N PRO A 109 -12.48 21.12 16.37
CA PRO A 109 -13.85 21.44 16.04
C PRO A 109 -14.32 22.63 16.86
N ALA A 110 -15.27 23.39 16.31
CA ALA A 110 -15.93 24.45 17.06
C ALA A 110 -17.04 23.82 17.92
N VAL A 111 -17.11 24.23 19.19
CA VAL A 111 -18.14 23.81 20.14
C VAL A 111 -19.12 24.97 20.33
N THR A 112 -20.42 24.68 20.19
CA THR A 112 -21.50 25.64 20.48
C THR A 112 -22.35 25.10 21.62
N ILE A 113 -22.55 25.91 22.66
CA ILE A 113 -23.35 25.55 23.83
C ILE A 113 -24.72 26.23 23.74
N TYR A 114 -25.78 25.48 24.07
CA TYR A 114 -27.16 25.98 24.06
C TYR A 114 -27.74 26.05 25.47
N PRO A 115 -28.75 26.92 25.72
CA PRO A 115 -29.33 27.11 27.06
C PRO A 115 -30.04 25.88 27.66
N ASN A 116 -30.42 24.90 26.83
CA ASN A 116 -31.14 23.68 27.21
C ASN A 116 -30.22 22.50 27.57
N ASN A 117 -29.01 22.79 28.06
CA ASN A 117 -27.98 21.80 28.41
C ASN A 117 -27.58 20.88 27.23
N THR A 118 -27.66 21.40 26.00
CA THR A 118 -27.15 20.69 24.82
C THR A 118 -25.93 21.41 24.26
N ALA A 119 -25.13 20.67 23.51
CA ALA A 119 -23.99 21.20 22.77
C ALA A 119 -23.95 20.62 21.36
N SER A 120 -23.42 21.39 20.42
CA SER A 120 -23.08 20.89 19.10
C SER A 120 -21.59 21.05 18.82
N VAL A 121 -21.01 20.08 18.13
CA VAL A 121 -19.59 20.06 17.75
C VAL A 121 -19.50 19.93 16.23
N ALA A 122 -19.02 20.97 15.57
CA ALA A 122 -18.85 20.99 14.12
C ALA A 122 -17.46 20.45 13.76
N VAL A 123 -17.41 19.22 13.23
CA VAL A 123 -16.16 18.51 12.89
C VAL A 123 -15.91 18.63 11.39
N SER A 124 -14.79 19.23 10.98
CA SER A 124 -14.34 19.21 9.59
C SER A 124 -13.66 17.88 9.28
N VAL A 125 -14.45 16.92 8.79
CA VAL A 125 -14.03 15.53 8.58
C VAL A 125 -13.24 15.40 7.28
N VAL A 126 -12.03 14.88 7.36
CA VAL A 126 -11.21 14.55 6.18
C VAL A 126 -11.24 13.06 5.85
N ALA A 127 -11.47 12.22 6.86
CA ALA A 127 -11.64 10.79 6.71
C ALA A 127 -12.34 10.21 7.92
N GLU A 128 -12.80 8.97 7.80
CA GLU A 128 -13.32 8.19 8.91
C GLU A 128 -12.81 6.75 8.86
N VAL A 129 -12.84 6.09 10.02
CA VAL A 129 -12.59 4.66 10.17
C VAL A 129 -13.75 4.04 10.93
N ASP A 130 -14.32 2.94 10.44
CA ASP A 130 -15.38 2.21 11.14
C ASP A 130 -14.83 1.15 12.12
N GLN A 131 -15.72 0.47 12.83
CA GLN A 131 -15.39 -0.60 13.78
C GLN A 131 -14.61 -1.79 13.19
N ASP A 132 -14.71 -2.02 11.87
CA ASP A 132 -13.98 -3.08 11.18
C ASP A 132 -12.66 -2.56 10.59
N GLY A 133 -12.28 -1.32 10.92
CA GLY A 133 -11.08 -0.65 10.46
C GLY A 133 -11.14 -0.18 9.01
N ILE A 134 -12.32 -0.13 8.38
CA ILE A 134 -12.45 0.36 7.00
C ILE A 134 -12.28 1.88 7.00
N TYR A 135 -11.25 2.33 6.27
CA TYR A 135 -11.01 3.75 6.04
C TYR A 135 -11.84 4.26 4.86
N LEU A 136 -12.47 5.42 5.03
CA LEU A 136 -13.14 6.16 3.97
C LEU A 136 -12.67 7.62 3.97
N GLU A 137 -12.07 8.05 2.86
CA GLU A 137 -11.74 9.46 2.65
C GLU A 137 -13.02 10.27 2.38
N ARG A 138 -13.12 11.46 2.97
CA ARG A 138 -14.23 12.38 2.75
C ARG A 138 -13.84 13.48 1.77
N SER A 139 -14.82 13.97 1.01
CA SER A 139 -14.62 15.11 0.11
C SER A 139 -14.12 16.34 0.86
N ALA A 140 -13.32 17.18 0.20
CA ALA A 140 -12.87 18.44 0.78
C ALA A 140 -14.06 19.29 1.27
N GLY A 141 -13.94 19.85 2.49
CA GLY A 141 -14.98 20.68 3.10
C GLY A 141 -16.12 19.90 3.78
N SER A 142 -16.06 18.57 3.83
CA SER A 142 -17.06 17.78 4.56
C SER A 142 -17.10 18.17 6.04
N THR A 143 -18.30 18.40 6.56
CA THR A 143 -18.53 18.73 7.97
C THR A 143 -19.59 17.81 8.55
N GLU A 144 -19.33 17.25 9.73
CA GLU A 144 -20.28 16.45 10.51
C GLU A 144 -20.60 17.21 11.80
N LEU A 145 -21.89 17.38 12.09
CA LEU A 145 -22.37 18.03 13.32
C LEU A 145 -22.69 16.94 14.35
N LEU A 146 -21.97 16.94 15.47
CA LEU A 146 -22.22 16.02 16.58
C LEU A 146 -23.10 16.71 17.62
N GLU A 147 -24.21 16.09 18.00
CA GLU A 147 -25.12 16.60 19.01
C GLU A 147 -24.91 15.89 20.35
N LEU A 148 -24.76 16.66 21.42
CA LEU A 148 -24.56 16.16 22.78
C LEU A 148 -25.63 16.70 23.72
N GLU A 149 -26.08 15.86 24.65
CA GLU A 149 -26.98 16.25 25.75
C GLU A 149 -26.25 16.06 27.08
N LEU A 150 -26.32 17.07 27.96
CA LEU A 150 -25.66 17.06 29.25
C LEU A 150 -26.67 17.03 30.40
N VAL A 151 -26.25 16.39 31.49
CA VAL A 151 -26.99 16.27 32.75
C VAL A 151 -26.07 16.61 33.91
N ARG A 152 -26.66 17.01 35.05
CA ARG A 152 -25.92 17.12 36.31
C ARG A 152 -26.06 15.84 37.13
N GLU A 153 -24.94 15.25 37.51
CA GLU A 153 -24.86 14.12 38.44
C GLU A 153 -23.97 14.50 39.61
N ASN A 154 -24.47 14.34 40.84
CA ASN A 154 -23.72 14.67 42.07
C ASN A 154 -23.14 16.10 42.08
N GLY A 155 -23.83 17.05 41.45
CA GLY A 155 -23.40 18.46 41.35
C GLY A 155 -22.54 18.77 40.13
N GLU A 156 -21.99 17.76 39.45
CA GLU A 156 -21.07 17.89 38.32
C GLU A 156 -21.74 17.65 36.97
N TRP A 157 -21.26 18.31 35.91
CA TRP A 157 -21.77 18.09 34.55
C TRP A 157 -21.23 16.80 33.93
N ARG A 158 -22.10 16.04 33.27
CA ARG A 158 -21.77 14.82 32.53
C ARG A 158 -22.54 14.75 31.21
N ILE A 159 -21.96 14.08 30.22
CA ILE A 159 -22.59 13.86 28.91
C ILE A 159 -23.51 12.63 29.02
N SER A 160 -24.81 12.85 28.85
CA SER A 160 -25.85 11.80 28.89
C SER A 160 -26.15 11.19 27.54
N LYS A 161 -25.76 11.86 26.45
CA LYS A 161 -25.93 11.38 25.08
C LYS A 161 -24.88 12.01 24.18
N ALA A 162 -24.26 11.18 23.35
CA ALA A 162 -23.37 11.57 22.27
C ALA A 162 -23.36 10.47 21.20
N PRO A 163 -22.89 10.75 19.98
CA PRO A 163 -22.63 9.71 19.00
C PRO A 163 -21.57 8.70 19.49
N ASN A 164 -21.72 7.44 19.07
CA ASN A 164 -20.80 6.34 19.33
C ASN A 164 -19.55 6.45 18.45
N LEU A 165 -18.74 7.48 18.69
CA LEU A 165 -17.53 7.72 17.93
C LEU A 165 -16.49 8.49 18.72
N THR A 166 -15.26 8.47 18.22
CA THR A 166 -14.18 9.34 18.67
C THR A 166 -13.79 10.33 17.59
N VAL A 167 -13.28 11.49 17.96
CA VAL A 167 -12.75 12.49 17.02
C VAL A 167 -11.27 12.72 17.32
N VAL A 168 -10.43 12.65 16.29
CA VAL A 168 -8.98 12.78 16.43
C VAL A 168 -8.39 13.64 15.32
N LEU A 169 -7.35 14.41 15.66
CA LEU A 169 -6.57 15.13 14.66
C LEU A 169 -5.76 14.14 13.81
N LYS A 170 -5.63 14.38 12.51
CA LYS A 170 -4.89 13.49 11.60
C LYS A 170 -3.48 13.12 12.11
N PRO A 171 -2.62 14.06 12.57
CA PRO A 171 -1.31 13.69 13.11
C PRO A 171 -1.38 12.82 14.36
N VAL A 172 -2.44 12.95 15.18
CA VAL A 172 -2.64 12.10 16.36
C VAL A 172 -3.09 10.71 15.93
N PHE A 173 -4.02 10.62 14.97
CA PHE A 173 -4.47 9.36 14.40
C PHE A 173 -3.31 8.54 13.83
N GLU A 174 -2.41 9.17 13.05
CA GLU A 174 -1.23 8.52 12.46
C GLU A 174 -0.25 7.96 13.52
N ASN A 175 -0.34 8.40 14.77
CA ASN A 175 0.47 7.90 15.89
C ASN A 175 -0.23 6.81 16.73
N ILE A 176 -1.56 6.91 16.91
CA ILE A 176 -2.31 6.01 17.81
C ILE A 176 -3.08 4.90 17.09
N PHE A 177 -3.19 4.97 15.76
CA PHE A 177 -3.70 3.90 14.90
C PHE A 177 -2.57 3.34 14.03
N GLN A 178 -2.67 2.04 13.76
CA GLN A 178 -1.80 1.38 12.79
C GLN A 178 -2.62 0.86 11.62
N SER A 179 -2.07 0.99 10.42
CA SER A 179 -2.61 0.37 9.22
C SER A 179 -2.05 -1.05 9.08
N VAL A 180 -2.91 -2.03 8.89
CA VAL A 180 -2.57 -3.45 8.78
C VAL A 180 -3.42 -4.11 7.70
N SER A 181 -2.85 -5.08 6.98
CA SER A 181 -3.57 -5.75 5.89
C SER A 181 -4.23 -7.03 6.41
N LEU A 182 -5.56 -7.10 6.28
CA LEU A 182 -6.27 -8.38 6.37
C LEU A 182 -6.02 -9.13 5.06
N TYR A 183 -5.39 -10.30 5.13
CA TYR A 183 -5.12 -11.07 3.93
C TYR A 183 -6.30 -12.00 3.60
N PHE A 184 -6.73 -11.95 2.34
CA PHE A 184 -7.66 -12.90 1.74
C PHE A 184 -6.97 -13.64 0.60
N PHE A 185 -7.56 -14.73 0.13
CA PHE A 185 -7.05 -15.43 -1.03
C PHE A 185 -7.66 -14.89 -2.32
N ASP A 186 -6.94 -15.01 -3.43
CA ASP A 186 -7.56 -14.89 -4.76
C ASP A 186 -8.56 -16.05 -5.01
N SER A 187 -9.27 -16.01 -6.15
CA SER A 187 -10.33 -16.99 -6.46
C SER A 187 -9.85 -18.45 -6.51
N LEU A 188 -8.54 -18.68 -6.68
CA LEU A 188 -7.93 -20.01 -6.79
C LEU A 188 -7.12 -20.42 -5.56
N PHE A 189 -7.12 -19.62 -4.49
CA PHE A 189 -6.35 -19.90 -3.26
C PHE A 189 -4.83 -20.02 -3.49
N GLU A 190 -4.29 -19.29 -4.46
CA GLU A 190 -2.86 -19.29 -4.77
C GLU A 190 -2.13 -18.07 -4.20
N TYR A 191 -2.74 -16.90 -4.29
CA TYR A 191 -2.12 -15.64 -3.88
C TYR A 191 -2.91 -14.98 -2.75
N LEU A 192 -2.19 -14.30 -1.86
CA LEU A 192 -2.81 -13.45 -0.86
C LEU A 192 -3.01 -12.04 -1.41
N VAL A 193 -4.19 -11.50 -1.14
CA VAL A 193 -4.64 -10.18 -1.55
C VAL A 193 -4.87 -9.35 -0.29
N PRO A 194 -4.16 -8.23 -0.11
CA PRO A 194 -4.31 -7.40 1.09
C PRO A 194 -5.56 -6.52 1.02
N ASP A 195 -6.24 -6.44 2.15
CA ASP A 195 -7.30 -5.49 2.47
C ASP A 195 -6.85 -4.62 3.65
N THR A 196 -6.35 -3.42 3.35
CA THR A 196 -5.86 -2.47 4.36
C THR A 196 -6.98 -2.05 5.32
N ARG A 197 -6.73 -2.18 6.62
CA ARG A 197 -7.58 -1.71 7.71
C ARG A 197 -6.78 -0.89 8.72
N TRP A 198 -7.47 -0.05 9.48
CA TRP A 198 -6.89 0.77 10.54
C TRP A 198 -7.46 0.40 11.90
N PHE A 199 -6.60 0.14 12.87
CA PHE A 199 -7.03 -0.18 14.23
C PHE A 199 -6.20 0.61 15.26
N PRO A 200 -6.77 0.93 16.43
CA PRO A 200 -6.00 1.49 17.53
C PRO A 200 -4.83 0.56 17.88
N SER A 201 -3.64 1.13 18.00
CA SER A 201 -2.43 0.39 18.34
C SER A 201 -2.55 -0.22 19.75
N ARG A 202 -2.16 -1.49 19.90
CA ARG A 202 -2.05 -2.24 21.18
C ARG A 202 -3.36 -2.49 21.95
N ALA A 203 -4.47 -1.84 21.61
CA ALA A 203 -5.77 -2.03 22.26
C ALA A 203 -6.50 -3.29 21.73
N SER A 204 -6.13 -4.46 22.26
CA SER A 204 -6.69 -5.76 21.84
C SER A 204 -6.66 -5.96 20.31
N THR A 205 -5.64 -5.41 19.65
CA THR A 205 -5.52 -5.42 18.19
C THR A 205 -5.61 -6.83 17.59
N PRO A 206 -4.95 -7.89 18.13
CA PRO A 206 -5.11 -9.25 17.60
C PRO A 206 -6.56 -9.73 17.54
N THR A 207 -7.34 -9.44 18.59
CA THR A 207 -8.77 -9.76 18.66
C THR A 207 -9.56 -9.00 17.60
N ARG A 208 -9.30 -7.69 17.44
CA ARG A 208 -9.98 -6.84 16.44
C ARG A 208 -9.70 -7.30 15.01
N LEU A 209 -8.44 -7.59 14.69
CA LEU A 209 -8.06 -8.12 13.37
C LEU A 209 -8.74 -9.44 13.07
N THR A 210 -8.75 -10.35 14.04
CA THR A 210 -9.36 -11.67 13.85
C THR A 210 -10.88 -11.54 13.64
N ASN A 211 -11.56 -10.70 14.42
CA ASN A 211 -12.99 -10.43 14.22
C ASN A 211 -13.29 -9.80 12.86
N ALA A 212 -12.50 -8.82 12.43
CA ALA A 212 -12.66 -8.19 11.11
C ALA A 212 -12.40 -9.19 9.98
N LEU A 213 -11.37 -10.04 10.10
CA LEU A 213 -11.07 -11.10 9.14
C LEU A 213 -12.21 -12.13 9.02
N LEU A 214 -12.79 -12.53 10.16
CA LEU A 214 -13.94 -13.44 10.23
C LEU A 214 -15.22 -12.82 9.62
N LYS A 215 -15.38 -11.49 9.71
CA LYS A 215 -16.49 -10.75 9.08
C LYS A 215 -16.35 -10.71 7.55
N GLY A 216 -15.12 -10.63 7.05
CA GLY A 216 -14.80 -10.74 5.64
C GLY A 216 -14.17 -9.48 5.02
N PRO A 217 -13.92 -9.52 3.70
CA PRO A 217 -13.21 -8.46 3.00
C PRO A 217 -14.05 -7.19 2.86
N ASN A 218 -13.38 -6.08 2.56
CA ASN A 218 -13.99 -4.81 2.25
C ASN A 218 -14.99 -4.99 1.09
N PRO A 219 -16.21 -4.42 1.16
CA PRO A 219 -17.24 -4.63 0.14
C PRO A 219 -16.79 -4.46 -1.32
N TRP A 220 -15.92 -3.49 -1.62
CA TRP A 220 -15.43 -3.27 -2.99
C TRP A 220 -14.53 -4.41 -3.49
N LEU A 221 -13.87 -5.15 -2.60
CA LEU A 221 -12.92 -6.23 -2.94
C LEU A 221 -13.59 -7.61 -2.94
N LYS A 222 -14.74 -7.75 -2.28
CA LYS A 222 -15.41 -9.02 -1.97
C LYS A 222 -15.56 -9.99 -3.15
N GLU A 223 -15.79 -9.49 -4.36
CA GLU A 223 -16.02 -10.34 -5.54
C GLU A 223 -14.74 -11.03 -6.05
N ALA A 224 -13.58 -10.41 -5.88
CA ALA A 224 -12.30 -10.91 -6.39
C ALA A 224 -11.58 -11.86 -5.42
N VAL A 225 -11.96 -11.89 -4.14
CA VAL A 225 -11.25 -12.64 -3.10
C VAL A 225 -12.11 -13.69 -2.42
N ARG A 226 -11.47 -14.62 -1.72
CA ARG A 226 -12.09 -15.70 -0.94
C ARG A 226 -11.46 -15.76 0.46
N SER A 227 -12.29 -16.11 1.44
CA SER A 227 -11.80 -16.45 2.78
C SER A 227 -11.66 -17.96 2.88
N ALA A 228 -10.57 -18.43 3.50
CA ALA A 228 -10.41 -19.83 3.87
C ALA A 228 -11.23 -20.18 5.12
N LEU A 229 -11.61 -19.17 5.91
CA LEU A 229 -12.45 -19.34 7.10
C LEU A 229 -13.91 -19.63 6.70
N PRO A 230 -14.51 -20.74 7.17
CA PRO A 230 -15.91 -21.06 6.87
C PRO A 230 -16.86 -19.95 7.31
N SER A 231 -17.86 -19.65 6.49
CA SER A 231 -18.86 -18.62 6.80
C SER A 231 -19.58 -18.91 8.12
N GLY A 232 -19.74 -17.87 8.93
CA GLY A 232 -20.36 -17.95 10.25
C GLY A 232 -19.43 -18.39 11.38
N THR A 233 -18.15 -18.68 11.08
CA THR A 233 -17.13 -18.87 12.12
C THR A 233 -16.97 -17.59 12.93
N LYS A 234 -16.85 -17.74 14.25
CA LYS A 234 -16.61 -16.66 15.20
C LYS A 234 -15.50 -17.08 16.16
N LEU A 235 -15.00 -16.13 16.94
CA LEU A 235 -14.23 -16.47 18.13
C LEU A 235 -15.17 -17.08 19.20
N SER A 236 -14.76 -18.20 19.82
CA SER A 236 -15.50 -18.83 20.93
C SER A 236 -15.48 -17.97 22.19
N LEU A 237 -14.31 -17.39 22.47
CA LEU A 237 -14.11 -16.31 23.43
C LEU A 237 -13.73 -15.09 22.62
N ASN A 238 -14.36 -13.93 22.85
CA ASN A 238 -14.05 -12.70 22.13
C ASN A 238 -12.69 -12.09 22.53
N ALA A 239 -11.63 -12.88 22.38
CA ALA A 239 -10.26 -12.58 22.77
C ALA A 239 -9.30 -13.46 21.96
N VAL A 240 -8.20 -12.87 21.52
CA VAL A 240 -7.03 -13.57 20.99
C VAL A 240 -5.88 -13.31 21.95
N THR A 241 -5.37 -14.37 22.58
CA THR A 241 -4.28 -14.26 23.56
C THR A 241 -2.95 -14.55 22.89
N VAL A 242 -1.91 -13.78 23.20
CA VAL A 242 -0.56 -13.98 22.67
C VAL A 242 0.35 -14.49 23.79
N VAL A 243 0.97 -15.66 23.59
CA VAL A 243 1.92 -16.25 24.53
C VAL A 243 3.19 -16.65 23.79
N ALA A 244 4.34 -16.15 24.24
CA ALA A 244 5.65 -16.44 23.64
C ALA A 244 5.70 -16.27 22.12
N GLY A 245 5.02 -15.25 21.60
CA GLY A 245 4.97 -14.97 20.16
C GLY A 245 3.96 -15.77 19.35
N VAL A 246 3.14 -16.60 19.99
CA VAL A 246 2.08 -17.38 19.34
C VAL A 246 0.71 -16.81 19.70
N ALA A 247 -0.05 -16.39 18.69
CA ALA A 247 -1.43 -15.94 18.88
C ALA A 247 -2.37 -17.16 18.91
N SER A 248 -3.11 -17.29 20.00
CA SER A 248 -4.10 -18.33 20.23
C SER A 248 -5.47 -17.85 19.75
N VAL A 249 -5.98 -18.47 18.69
CA VAL A 249 -7.25 -18.12 18.05
C VAL A 249 -8.24 -19.27 18.29
N ASP A 250 -9.11 -19.09 19.29
CA ASP A 250 -10.15 -20.06 19.64
C ASP A 250 -11.43 -19.80 18.84
N LEU A 251 -11.72 -20.67 17.89
CA LEU A 251 -12.84 -20.57 16.96
C LEU A 251 -14.02 -21.44 17.40
N THR A 252 -15.22 -21.03 17.04
CA THR A 252 -16.42 -21.85 17.28
C THR A 252 -16.37 -23.15 16.48
N ASN A 253 -17.19 -24.13 16.88
CA ASN A 253 -17.34 -25.41 16.19
C ASN A 253 -17.60 -25.31 14.67
N ARG A 254 -18.01 -24.14 14.16
CA ARG A 254 -18.23 -23.91 12.73
C ARG A 254 -16.96 -24.09 11.90
N ALA A 255 -15.79 -23.87 12.50
CA ALA A 255 -14.50 -24.14 11.87
C ALA A 255 -14.28 -25.62 11.52
N LEU A 256 -15.02 -26.57 12.14
CA LEU A 256 -14.89 -28.01 11.85
C LEU A 256 -15.40 -28.41 10.46
N VAL A 257 -16.17 -27.55 9.79
CA VAL A 257 -16.60 -27.76 8.41
C VAL A 257 -15.40 -27.81 7.45
N ALA A 258 -14.27 -27.19 7.81
CA ALA A 258 -13.07 -27.15 7.00
C ALA A 258 -12.39 -28.53 6.89
N ASN A 259 -12.13 -28.97 5.66
CA ASN A 259 -11.28 -30.13 5.38
C ASN A 259 -9.78 -29.84 5.65
N THR A 260 -8.91 -30.84 5.52
CA THR A 260 -7.47 -30.70 5.84
C THR A 260 -6.79 -29.57 5.07
N LEU A 261 -7.04 -29.45 3.76
CA LEU A 261 -6.46 -28.38 2.94
C LEU A 261 -7.00 -27.00 3.37
N GLN A 262 -8.30 -26.88 3.58
CA GLN A 262 -8.92 -25.64 4.05
C GLN A 262 -8.39 -25.23 5.42
N ARG A 263 -8.16 -26.17 6.34
CA ARG A 263 -7.56 -25.88 7.64
C ARG A 263 -6.15 -25.29 7.51
N SER A 264 -5.33 -25.84 6.61
CA SER A 264 -4.01 -25.28 6.29
C SER A 264 -4.12 -23.84 5.77
N LEU A 265 -5.07 -23.58 4.86
CA LEU A 265 -5.33 -22.23 4.32
C LEU A 265 -5.88 -21.27 5.39
N MET A 266 -6.73 -21.73 6.31
CA MET A 266 -7.21 -20.93 7.46
C MET A 266 -6.04 -20.49 8.33
N LYS A 267 -5.16 -21.42 8.72
CA LYS A 267 -3.98 -21.12 9.53
C LYS A 267 -3.09 -20.12 8.83
N GLN A 268 -2.86 -20.31 7.53
CA GLN A 268 -2.08 -19.38 6.71
C GLN A 268 -2.70 -17.99 6.68
N GLN A 269 -4.00 -17.87 6.41
CA GLN A 269 -4.70 -16.58 6.35
C GLN A 269 -4.62 -15.81 7.67
N LEU A 270 -4.88 -16.51 8.79
CA LEU A 270 -4.77 -15.93 10.15
C LEU A 270 -3.33 -15.53 10.46
N ARG A 271 -2.37 -16.40 10.14
CA ARG A 271 -0.95 -16.15 10.39
C ARG A 271 -0.48 -14.92 9.65
N GLU A 272 -0.65 -14.83 8.33
CA GLU A 272 -0.16 -13.67 7.56
C GLU A 272 -0.84 -12.36 7.98
N THR A 273 -2.07 -12.42 8.45
CA THR A 273 -2.76 -11.26 9.04
C THR A 273 -2.14 -10.84 10.38
N LEU A 274 -1.86 -11.78 11.27
CA LEU A 274 -1.46 -11.48 12.66
C LEU A 274 0.06 -11.26 12.83
N VAL A 275 0.92 -11.87 12.01
CA VAL A 275 2.39 -11.70 12.12
C VAL A 275 2.89 -10.32 11.71
N GLN A 276 2.00 -9.46 11.18
CA GLN A 276 2.28 -8.04 10.99
C GLN A 276 2.35 -7.28 12.31
N LEU A 277 1.74 -7.81 13.39
CA LEU A 277 1.82 -7.20 14.71
C LEU A 277 3.14 -7.55 15.39
N GLU A 278 3.71 -6.57 16.09
CA GLU A 278 4.89 -6.77 16.92
C GLU A 278 4.69 -7.96 17.88
N ASN A 279 5.73 -8.77 18.04
CA ASN A 279 5.76 -9.93 18.93
C ASN A 279 4.75 -11.04 18.59
N ILE A 280 4.31 -11.17 17.33
CA ILE A 280 3.57 -12.34 16.84
C ILE A 280 4.34 -12.98 15.68
N TYR A 281 4.69 -14.25 15.83
CA TYR A 281 5.48 -15.02 14.85
C TYR A 281 4.71 -16.20 14.26
N ASP A 282 3.70 -16.70 14.98
CA ASP A 282 2.84 -17.80 14.53
C ASP A 282 1.44 -17.74 15.17
N VAL A 283 0.55 -18.61 14.69
CA VAL A 283 -0.83 -18.75 15.17
C VAL A 283 -1.11 -20.21 15.55
N GLN A 284 -1.68 -20.42 16.73
CA GLN A 284 -2.30 -21.68 17.14
C GLN A 284 -3.82 -21.54 17.01
N ILE A 285 -4.44 -22.41 16.21
CA ILE A 285 -5.90 -22.50 16.13
C ILE A 285 -6.39 -23.46 17.20
N LEU A 286 -7.41 -23.05 17.94
CA LEU A 286 -8.21 -23.90 18.80
C LEU A 286 -9.64 -23.92 18.26
N ILE A 287 -10.35 -25.01 18.52
CA ILE A 287 -11.78 -25.09 18.26
C ILE A 287 -12.45 -25.52 19.55
N GLU A 288 -13.33 -24.68 20.09
CA GLU A 288 -13.96 -24.89 21.40
C GLU A 288 -12.92 -25.25 22.48
N ARG A 289 -11.82 -24.48 22.54
CA ARG A 289 -10.67 -24.68 23.44
C ARG A 289 -9.83 -25.93 23.18
N ALA A 290 -10.12 -26.72 22.15
CA ALA A 290 -9.30 -27.87 21.77
C ALA A 290 -8.23 -27.47 20.72
N PRO A 291 -6.92 -27.55 21.03
CA PRO A 291 -5.86 -27.26 20.07
C PRO A 291 -5.96 -28.14 18.83
N GLN A 292 -5.78 -27.53 17.66
CA GLN A 292 -5.76 -28.23 16.39
C GLN A 292 -4.34 -28.38 15.88
N ASP A 293 -3.96 -29.60 15.48
CA ASP A 293 -2.72 -29.83 14.75
C ASP A 293 -2.96 -29.57 13.25
N ILE A 294 -2.43 -28.44 12.78
CA ILE A 294 -2.61 -27.95 11.41
C ILE A 294 -1.24 -27.54 10.88
N ALA A 295 -0.82 -28.22 9.81
CA ALA A 295 0.37 -27.83 9.07
C ALA A 295 0.18 -26.44 8.44
N THR A 296 1.23 -25.62 8.46
CA THR A 296 1.21 -24.33 7.77
C THR A 296 1.43 -24.56 6.28
N GLY A 297 0.53 -24.04 5.45
CA GLY A 297 0.63 -24.13 4.00
C GLY A 297 1.79 -23.30 3.42
N ASN A 298 2.21 -23.64 2.21
CA ASN A 298 3.17 -22.82 1.45
C ASN A 298 2.42 -21.70 0.72
N ILE A 299 2.92 -20.47 0.83
CA ILE A 299 2.33 -19.30 0.19
C ILE A 299 3.05 -19.03 -1.12
N ARG A 300 2.31 -18.84 -2.21
CA ARG A 300 2.88 -18.17 -3.39
C ARG A 300 2.75 -16.68 -3.13
N ARG A 301 3.87 -16.03 -2.81
CA ARG A 301 3.92 -14.57 -2.78
C ARG A 301 4.02 -14.06 -4.21
N PRO A 302 3.34 -12.95 -4.54
CA PRO A 302 3.56 -12.29 -5.80
C PRO A 302 5.06 -12.04 -6.02
N VAL A 303 5.59 -12.40 -7.20
CA VAL A 303 6.99 -12.11 -7.53
C VAL A 303 7.15 -10.59 -7.56
N ALA A 304 8.07 -10.07 -6.75
CA ALA A 304 8.36 -8.64 -6.75
C ALA A 304 8.83 -8.19 -8.14
N PRO A 305 8.35 -7.05 -8.66
CA PRO A 305 8.86 -6.49 -9.90
C PRO A 305 10.36 -6.20 -9.82
N ALA A 306 11.01 -6.10 -10.97
CA ALA A 306 12.43 -5.71 -11.01
C ALA A 306 12.66 -4.33 -10.38
N SER A 307 13.82 -4.10 -9.76
CA SER A 307 14.10 -2.85 -9.04
C SER A 307 14.20 -1.60 -9.93
N TYR A 308 14.41 -1.78 -11.23
CA TYR A 308 14.56 -0.70 -12.20
C TYR A 308 13.68 -0.93 -13.43
N PRO A 309 13.18 0.17 -14.04
CA PRO A 309 12.45 0.05 -15.28
C PRO A 309 13.40 -0.17 -16.46
N ILE A 310 12.83 -0.72 -17.53
CA ILE A 310 13.38 -0.66 -18.87
C ILE A 310 12.72 0.53 -19.58
N ILE A 311 13.48 1.21 -20.41
CA ILE A 311 13.04 2.39 -21.17
C ILE A 311 13.10 2.10 -22.66
N LEU A 312 12.13 2.60 -23.42
CA LEU A 312 12.20 2.66 -24.87
C LEU A 312 12.65 4.07 -25.26
N ARG A 313 13.77 4.14 -25.98
CA ARG A 313 14.33 5.39 -26.49
C ARG A 313 14.85 5.13 -27.89
N GLU A 314 14.47 5.99 -28.85
CA GLU A 314 14.98 5.94 -30.23
C GLU A 314 14.81 4.54 -30.87
N GLY A 315 13.72 3.83 -30.53
CA GLY A 315 13.42 2.48 -31.03
C GLY A 315 14.18 1.33 -30.35
N GLN A 316 14.95 1.60 -29.30
CA GLN A 316 15.72 0.59 -28.56
C GLN A 316 15.35 0.55 -27.08
N LEU A 317 15.34 -0.66 -26.53
CA LEU A 317 15.22 -0.92 -25.10
C LEU A 317 16.58 -0.77 -24.43
N SER A 318 16.61 -0.01 -23.35
CA SER A 318 17.80 0.24 -22.53
C SER A 318 17.44 0.42 -21.06
N TYR A 319 18.45 0.52 -20.19
CA TYR A 319 18.28 0.91 -18.79
C TYR A 319 18.60 2.40 -18.62
N PRO A 320 17.89 3.11 -17.71
CA PRO A 320 18.25 4.49 -17.38
C PRO A 320 19.61 4.58 -16.69
N THR A 321 20.17 5.79 -16.61
CA THR A 321 21.49 6.03 -15.99
C THR A 321 21.53 5.50 -14.56
N GLY A 322 22.54 4.65 -14.26
CA GLY A 322 22.72 4.05 -12.94
C GLY A 322 21.85 2.82 -12.66
N ALA A 323 21.03 2.38 -13.63
CA ALA A 323 20.31 1.12 -13.57
C ALA A 323 21.04 0.04 -14.40
N ALA A 324 20.85 -1.22 -14.00
CA ALA A 324 21.34 -2.39 -14.71
C ALA A 324 20.39 -3.57 -14.52
N GLY A 325 20.46 -4.54 -15.42
CA GLY A 325 19.67 -5.77 -15.36
C GLY A 325 20.11 -6.75 -16.45
N PRO A 326 19.29 -7.77 -16.77
CA PRO A 326 19.55 -8.72 -17.85
C PRO A 326 19.88 -8.05 -19.20
N LYS A 327 20.66 -8.74 -20.03
CA LYS A 327 21.00 -8.24 -21.37
C LYS A 327 19.76 -8.08 -22.24
N LEU A 328 19.67 -6.95 -22.94
CA LEU A 328 18.51 -6.59 -23.77
C LEU A 328 18.76 -6.84 -25.27
N ASP A 329 19.93 -7.34 -25.68
CA ASP A 329 20.32 -7.52 -27.09
C ASP A 329 19.26 -8.29 -27.89
N ARG A 330 18.77 -9.38 -27.30
CA ARG A 330 17.75 -10.22 -27.93
C ARG A 330 16.40 -9.51 -28.05
N LEU A 331 16.00 -8.76 -27.04
CA LEU A 331 14.76 -7.97 -27.07
C LEU A 331 14.84 -6.92 -28.18
N ASN A 332 15.98 -6.23 -28.28
CA ASN A 332 16.26 -5.25 -29.33
C ASN A 332 16.27 -5.86 -30.73
N GLN A 333 16.82 -7.06 -30.90
CA GLN A 333 16.76 -7.80 -32.18
C GLN A 333 15.32 -8.15 -32.59
N ILE A 334 14.45 -8.46 -31.62
CA ILE A 334 13.04 -8.77 -31.90
C ILE A 334 12.31 -7.50 -32.34
N ILE A 335 12.43 -6.42 -31.56
CA ILE A 335 11.66 -5.20 -31.79
C ILE A 335 12.17 -4.36 -32.97
N SER A 336 13.39 -4.58 -33.47
CA SER A 336 13.96 -3.81 -34.60
C SER A 336 13.15 -3.91 -35.89
N ASN A 337 12.27 -4.90 -36.01
CA ASN A 337 11.37 -5.08 -37.15
C ASN A 337 10.00 -4.39 -36.97
N TYR A 338 9.79 -3.67 -35.87
CA TYR A 338 8.50 -3.13 -35.47
C TYR A 338 8.61 -1.68 -35.00
N GLU A 339 7.59 -0.87 -35.31
CA GLU A 339 7.44 0.46 -34.73
C GLU A 339 6.78 0.35 -33.34
N VAL A 340 7.58 0.02 -32.33
CA VAL A 340 7.08 -0.18 -30.96
C VAL A 340 6.62 1.14 -30.33
N LYS A 341 5.44 1.13 -29.71
CA LYS A 341 4.86 2.24 -28.95
C LYS A 341 4.94 2.00 -27.44
N ASP A 342 4.45 0.84 -27.00
CA ASP A 342 4.47 0.41 -25.61
C ASP A 342 4.95 -1.03 -25.49
N PHE A 343 5.36 -1.44 -24.28
CA PHE A 343 5.78 -2.81 -24.01
C PHE A 343 5.55 -3.23 -22.56
N ALA A 344 5.56 -4.55 -22.34
CA ALA A 344 5.58 -5.22 -21.05
C ALA A 344 6.46 -6.47 -21.12
N ILE A 345 7.14 -6.75 -20.01
CA ILE A 345 8.01 -7.91 -19.83
C ILE A 345 7.61 -8.56 -18.50
N ASP A 346 7.52 -9.88 -18.44
CA ASP A 346 7.24 -10.58 -17.19
C ASP A 346 8.44 -10.49 -16.23
N SER A 347 8.22 -10.70 -14.93
CA SER A 347 9.29 -10.61 -13.93
C SER A 347 10.43 -11.61 -14.16
N GLY A 348 10.16 -12.72 -14.86
CA GLY A 348 11.13 -13.74 -15.20
C GLY A 348 11.90 -13.50 -16.50
N PHE A 349 11.62 -12.42 -17.25
CA PHE A 349 12.19 -12.18 -18.59
C PHE A 349 11.99 -13.36 -19.56
N ASN A 350 10.87 -14.06 -19.44
CA ASN A 350 10.45 -15.17 -20.30
C ASN A 350 9.50 -14.74 -21.41
N GLU A 351 8.93 -13.54 -21.32
CA GLU A 351 7.90 -13.07 -22.25
C GLU A 351 8.06 -11.57 -22.52
N LEU A 352 7.85 -11.20 -23.79
CA LEU A 352 7.73 -9.82 -24.24
C LEU A 352 6.37 -9.64 -24.93
N VAL A 353 5.64 -8.61 -24.53
CA VAL A 353 4.48 -8.09 -25.24
C VAL A 353 4.75 -6.65 -25.61
N PHE A 354 4.40 -6.24 -26.82
CA PHE A 354 4.56 -4.86 -27.26
C PHE A 354 3.44 -4.44 -28.20
N THR A 355 3.16 -3.14 -28.26
CA THR A 355 2.17 -2.55 -29.16
C THR A 355 2.84 -1.81 -30.30
N THR A 356 2.18 -1.80 -31.45
CA THR A 356 2.53 -1.01 -32.63
C THR A 356 1.25 -0.34 -33.15
N PRO A 357 1.32 0.53 -34.17
CA PRO A 357 0.12 1.04 -34.83
C PRO A 357 -0.82 -0.06 -35.39
N ALA A 358 -0.29 -1.26 -35.66
CA ALA A 358 -1.04 -2.39 -36.19
C ALA A 358 -1.68 -3.29 -35.11
N GLY A 359 -1.32 -3.12 -33.83
CA GLY A 359 -1.86 -3.92 -32.73
C GLY A 359 -0.83 -4.40 -31.71
N ALA A 360 -1.21 -5.35 -30.87
CA ALA A 360 -0.33 -5.97 -29.87
C ALA A 360 0.26 -7.28 -30.38
N TYR A 361 1.57 -7.44 -30.15
CA TYR A 361 2.36 -8.61 -30.49
C TYR A 361 2.93 -9.25 -29.22
N ARG A 362 3.14 -10.56 -29.29
CA ARG A 362 3.69 -11.37 -28.19
C ARG A 362 4.80 -12.28 -28.70
N THR A 363 5.80 -12.53 -27.86
CA THR A 363 6.79 -13.59 -28.08
C THR A 363 7.33 -14.16 -26.77
N GLN A 364 7.67 -15.44 -26.79
CA GLN A 364 8.35 -16.12 -25.68
C GLN A 364 9.87 -16.05 -25.86
N LEU A 365 10.56 -15.71 -24.78
CA LEU A 365 12.01 -15.50 -24.69
C LEU A 365 12.77 -16.77 -24.26
N LYS A 366 12.19 -17.96 -24.48
CA LYS A 366 12.83 -19.28 -24.23
C LYS A 366 14.13 -19.45 -25.03
N LEU A 367 14.97 -20.42 -24.66
CA LEU A 367 16.24 -20.75 -25.35
C LEU A 367 16.08 -20.87 -26.88
N VAL A 368 14.96 -21.45 -27.35
CA VAL A 368 14.51 -21.38 -28.74
C VAL A 368 13.40 -20.34 -28.83
N PRO A 369 13.59 -19.22 -29.56
CA PRO A 369 12.58 -18.18 -29.70
C PRO A 369 11.31 -18.73 -30.34
N SER A 370 10.16 -18.35 -29.79
CA SER A 370 8.90 -18.49 -30.52
C SER A 370 8.77 -17.37 -31.55
N ALA A 371 8.09 -17.65 -32.67
CA ALA A 371 7.73 -16.61 -33.62
C ALA A 371 6.95 -15.50 -32.92
N VAL A 372 7.16 -14.25 -33.35
CA VAL A 372 6.37 -13.12 -32.88
C VAL A 372 4.96 -13.26 -33.45
N SER A 373 3.94 -13.28 -32.59
CA SER A 373 2.54 -13.45 -32.98
C SER A 373 1.74 -12.17 -32.71
N LEU A 374 0.93 -11.74 -33.68
CA LEU A 374 -0.10 -10.73 -33.46
C LEU A 374 -1.21 -11.34 -32.61
N VAL A 375 -1.50 -10.75 -31.44
CA VAL A 375 -2.48 -11.26 -30.48
C VAL A 375 -3.69 -10.34 -30.29
N ASP A 376 -3.59 -9.08 -30.74
CA ASP A 376 -4.71 -8.14 -30.79
C ASP A 376 -4.50 -7.19 -31.97
N ALA A 377 -5.41 -7.18 -32.94
CA ALA A 377 -5.28 -6.36 -34.15
C ALA A 377 -5.86 -4.94 -34.00
N ARG A 378 -6.36 -4.58 -32.81
CA ARG A 378 -6.95 -3.25 -32.57
C ARG A 378 -5.85 -2.20 -32.44
N ALA A 379 -6.07 -1.03 -33.03
CA ALA A 379 -5.22 0.13 -32.85
C ALA A 379 -5.54 0.87 -31.54
N ASN A 380 -4.71 1.85 -31.17
CA ASN A 380 -4.91 2.75 -30.03
C ASN A 380 -5.10 2.01 -28.69
N LEU A 381 -4.23 1.04 -28.46
CA LEU A 381 -4.16 0.29 -27.21
C LEU A 381 -3.39 1.09 -26.14
N LEU A 382 -3.69 0.83 -24.87
CA LEU A 382 -2.84 1.22 -23.75
C LEU A 382 -1.60 0.32 -23.69
N GLN A 383 -0.63 0.70 -22.86
CA GLN A 383 0.49 -0.17 -22.51
C GLN A 383 -0.04 -1.55 -22.06
N PRO A 384 0.44 -2.65 -22.66
CA PRO A 384 -0.03 -3.99 -22.31
C PRO A 384 0.41 -4.36 -20.89
N LYS A 385 -0.27 -5.31 -20.27
CA LYS A 385 0.11 -5.86 -18.96
C LYS A 385 0.18 -7.37 -19.00
N ILE A 386 1.09 -7.96 -18.24
CA ILE A 386 1.22 -9.42 -18.09
C ILE A 386 0.99 -9.73 -16.61
N ASP A 387 -0.04 -10.51 -16.32
CA ASP A 387 -0.29 -10.97 -14.94
C ASP A 387 0.61 -12.16 -14.57
N GLN A 388 0.63 -12.51 -13.28
CA GLN A 388 1.48 -13.61 -12.79
C GLN A 388 1.04 -15.01 -13.27
N ARG A 389 -0.14 -15.10 -13.87
CA ARG A 389 -0.69 -16.33 -14.47
C ARG A 389 -0.35 -16.42 -15.96
N GLY A 390 0.30 -15.40 -16.53
CA GLY A 390 0.70 -15.33 -17.93
C GLY A 390 -0.40 -14.87 -18.89
N TYR A 391 -1.49 -14.27 -18.36
CA TYR A 391 -2.46 -13.58 -19.19
C TYR A 391 -1.93 -12.20 -19.59
N VAL A 392 -2.03 -11.90 -20.89
CA VAL A 392 -1.81 -10.57 -21.41
C VAL A 392 -3.12 -9.80 -21.37
N ILE A 393 -3.12 -8.65 -20.71
CA ILE A 393 -4.25 -7.72 -20.68
C ILE A 393 -4.03 -6.64 -21.74
N SER A 394 -4.87 -6.66 -22.78
CA SER A 394 -4.84 -5.71 -23.89
C SER A 394 -6.05 -4.77 -23.82
N ALA A 395 -5.82 -3.53 -23.40
CA ALA A 395 -6.86 -2.55 -23.15
C ALA A 395 -6.95 -1.50 -24.26
N GLY A 396 -8.14 -1.32 -24.85
CA GLY A 396 -8.40 -0.23 -25.80
C GLY A 396 -8.60 1.11 -25.07
N ARG A 397 -8.13 2.22 -25.66
CA ARG A 397 -8.24 3.57 -25.08
C ARG A 397 -9.66 4.15 -25.19
N ALA A 398 -10.26 4.12 -26.38
CA ALA A 398 -11.52 4.84 -26.66
C ALA A 398 -12.70 4.31 -25.85
N ALA A 399 -13.65 5.17 -25.46
CA ALA A 399 -14.94 4.74 -24.91
C ALA A 399 -15.62 3.71 -25.83
N GLY A 400 -16.26 2.69 -25.26
CA GLY A 400 -16.86 1.58 -26.02
C GLY A 400 -15.88 0.50 -26.47
N SER A 401 -14.55 0.71 -26.39
CA SER A 401 -13.58 -0.34 -26.71
C SER A 401 -13.48 -1.40 -25.61
N SER A 402 -13.25 -2.65 -26.01
CA SER A 402 -13.09 -3.78 -25.10
C SER A 402 -11.73 -3.81 -24.39
N ILE A 403 -11.63 -4.63 -23.35
CA ILE A 403 -10.35 -5.10 -22.80
C ILE A 403 -10.32 -6.61 -23.00
N LEU A 404 -9.22 -7.14 -23.50
CA LEU A 404 -9.04 -8.57 -23.76
C LEU A 404 -8.07 -9.17 -22.74
N ALA A 405 -8.42 -10.33 -22.19
CA ALA A 405 -7.49 -11.24 -21.54
C ALA A 405 -7.05 -12.29 -22.56
N ILE A 406 -5.74 -12.39 -22.79
CA ILE A 406 -5.16 -13.26 -23.81
C ILE A 406 -4.32 -14.32 -23.10
N ASP A 407 -4.71 -15.59 -23.24
CA ASP A 407 -4.02 -16.70 -22.58
C ASP A 407 -2.66 -17.01 -23.21
N LYS A 408 -1.88 -17.93 -22.61
CA LYS A 408 -0.56 -18.37 -23.11
C LYS A 408 -0.52 -18.93 -24.53
N ASN A 409 -1.67 -19.33 -25.08
CA ASN A 409 -1.82 -19.87 -26.43
C ASN A 409 -2.25 -18.79 -27.44
N GLY A 410 -2.47 -17.55 -26.99
CA GLY A 410 -2.93 -16.44 -27.82
C GLY A 410 -4.45 -16.36 -27.96
N VAL A 411 -5.22 -17.13 -27.18
CA VAL A 411 -6.69 -17.07 -27.22
C VAL A 411 -7.14 -15.84 -26.44
N ALA A 412 -7.75 -14.89 -27.15
CA ALA A 412 -8.27 -13.65 -26.59
C ALA A 412 -9.75 -13.79 -26.16
N LYS A 413 -10.06 -13.38 -24.93
CA LYS A 413 -11.44 -13.30 -24.41
C LYS A 413 -11.72 -11.88 -23.90
N PRO A 414 -12.89 -11.29 -24.19
CA PRO A 414 -13.25 -9.99 -23.62
C PRO A 414 -13.47 -10.10 -22.10
N ILE A 415 -13.04 -9.08 -21.38
CA ILE A 415 -13.33 -8.86 -19.97
C ILE A 415 -14.58 -7.95 -19.90
N GLU A 416 -15.58 -8.34 -19.13
CA GLU A 416 -16.77 -7.50 -18.89
C GLU A 416 -16.38 -6.23 -18.12
N LEU A 417 -16.77 -5.07 -18.66
CA LEU A 417 -16.33 -3.76 -18.16
C LEU A 417 -17.38 -3.04 -17.31
N GLY A 418 -18.64 -3.48 -17.33
CA GLY A 418 -19.73 -2.78 -16.65
C GLY A 418 -19.74 -1.27 -16.98
N GLN A 419 -19.71 -0.43 -15.94
CA GLN A 419 -19.70 1.04 -16.09
C GLN A 419 -18.42 1.58 -16.76
N LEU A 420 -17.30 0.86 -16.69
CA LEU A 420 -16.02 1.32 -17.26
C LEU A 420 -16.06 1.43 -18.79
N ILE A 421 -16.97 0.71 -19.47
CA ILE A 421 -17.09 0.74 -20.94
C ILE A 421 -17.37 2.15 -21.46
N ALA A 422 -18.10 2.97 -20.69
CA ALA A 422 -18.60 4.29 -21.11
C ALA A 422 -17.51 5.36 -21.17
N PHE A 423 -16.34 5.12 -20.58
CA PHE A 423 -15.28 6.11 -20.42
C PHE A 423 -14.10 5.82 -21.33
N GLU A 424 -13.48 6.89 -21.83
CA GLU A 424 -12.14 6.82 -22.40
C GLU A 424 -11.14 6.53 -21.29
N ARG A 425 -10.18 5.64 -21.58
CA ARG A 425 -9.13 5.21 -20.66
C ARG A 425 -7.81 5.84 -21.09
N THR A 426 -7.17 6.54 -20.16
CA THR A 426 -5.82 7.11 -20.37
C THR A 426 -4.73 6.30 -19.68
N GLY A 427 -5.09 5.44 -18.71
CA GLY A 427 -4.16 4.59 -17.99
C GLY A 427 -4.82 3.33 -17.44
N PHE A 428 -4.01 2.27 -17.30
CA PHE A 428 -4.38 0.99 -16.68
C PHE A 428 -3.18 0.42 -15.94
N SER A 429 -3.40 -0.02 -14.70
CA SER A 429 -2.39 -0.67 -13.88
C SER A 429 -3.01 -1.88 -13.16
N LEU A 430 -2.29 -2.99 -13.11
CA LEU A 430 -2.72 -4.22 -12.45
C LEU A 430 -1.88 -4.43 -11.19
N SER A 431 -2.52 -4.80 -10.09
CA SER A 431 -1.80 -5.15 -8.86
C SER A 431 -0.97 -6.42 -9.06
N ALA A 432 0.11 -6.58 -8.28
CA ALA A 432 0.98 -7.75 -8.37
C ALA A 432 0.24 -9.06 -8.07
N ASP A 433 -0.75 -9.05 -7.18
CA ASP A 433 -1.63 -10.20 -6.89
C ASP A 433 -2.63 -10.51 -8.01
N GLY A 434 -2.85 -9.58 -8.94
CA GLY A 434 -3.73 -9.76 -10.09
C GLY A 434 -5.23 -9.80 -9.77
N ALA A 435 -5.63 -9.49 -8.52
CA ALA A 435 -7.02 -9.43 -8.07
C ALA A 435 -7.58 -8.00 -8.00
N ARG A 436 -6.72 -6.98 -8.17
CA ARG A 436 -7.11 -5.56 -8.18
C ARG A 436 -6.50 -4.83 -9.37
N ALA A 437 -7.23 -3.87 -9.94
CA ALA A 437 -6.75 -3.03 -11.01
C ALA A 437 -7.12 -1.56 -10.78
N VAL A 438 -6.36 -0.66 -11.38
CA VAL A 438 -6.60 0.78 -11.35
C VAL A 438 -6.72 1.30 -12.77
N PHE A 439 -7.74 2.12 -12.99
CA PHE A 439 -7.98 2.83 -14.24
C PHE A 439 -7.84 4.34 -14.03
N THR A 440 -7.21 5.01 -14.99
CA THR A 440 -7.35 6.46 -15.17
C THR A 440 -8.33 6.71 -16.30
N LEU A 441 -9.47 7.32 -15.98
CA LEU A 441 -10.60 7.48 -16.90
C LEU A 441 -10.92 8.96 -17.10
N ASN A 442 -11.28 9.31 -18.34
CA ASN A 442 -11.81 10.62 -18.68
C ASN A 442 -13.31 10.68 -18.36
N SER A 443 -13.67 11.45 -17.34
CA SER A 443 -15.05 11.64 -16.88
C SER A 443 -15.54 13.06 -17.17
N ALA A 444 -16.83 13.31 -16.96
CA ALA A 444 -17.39 14.67 -17.07
C ALA A 444 -16.73 15.69 -16.12
N ASN A 445 -16.13 15.22 -15.02
CA ASN A 445 -15.43 16.04 -14.02
C ASN A 445 -13.91 16.01 -14.21
N GLY A 446 -13.43 15.73 -15.43
CA GLY A 446 -12.01 15.55 -15.74
C GLY A 446 -11.53 14.12 -15.52
N LEU A 447 -10.21 13.94 -15.54
CA LEU A 447 -9.58 12.64 -15.31
C LEU A 447 -9.77 12.21 -13.85
N ARG A 448 -10.08 10.92 -13.66
CA ARG A 448 -10.32 10.31 -12.34
C ARG A 448 -9.63 8.96 -12.25
N VAL A 449 -9.28 8.57 -11.03
CA VAL A 449 -8.64 7.28 -10.73
C VAL A 449 -9.66 6.37 -10.06
N PHE A 450 -9.90 5.20 -10.66
CA PHE A 450 -10.82 4.20 -10.15
C PHE A 450 -10.11 2.90 -9.82
N LEU A 451 -10.31 2.41 -8.61
CA LEU A 451 -9.91 1.07 -8.15
C LEU A 451 -11.05 0.09 -8.42
N VAL A 452 -10.73 -1.06 -9.02
CA VAL A 452 -11.71 -2.12 -9.31
C VAL A 452 -11.18 -3.49 -8.88
N PRO A 453 -12.05 -4.39 -8.41
CA PRO A 453 -11.69 -5.79 -8.25
C PRO A 453 -11.64 -6.49 -9.62
N VAL A 454 -10.72 -7.45 -9.76
CA VAL A 454 -10.57 -8.30 -10.96
C VAL A 454 -11.18 -9.66 -10.66
N VAL A 455 -12.31 -9.96 -11.29
CA VAL A 455 -13.03 -11.22 -11.10
C VAL A 455 -12.54 -12.22 -12.13
N ARG A 456 -12.19 -13.42 -11.65
CA ARG A 456 -11.66 -14.53 -12.44
C ARG A 456 -12.57 -15.75 -12.38
N ASP A 457 -12.55 -16.55 -13.45
CA ASP A 457 -13.22 -17.84 -13.49
C ASP A 457 -12.42 -18.94 -12.76
N GLY A 458 -12.91 -20.18 -12.81
CA GLY A 458 -12.28 -21.35 -12.17
C GLY A 458 -10.93 -21.75 -12.77
N ASP A 459 -10.58 -21.25 -13.95
CA ASP A 459 -9.28 -21.46 -14.60
C ASP A 459 -8.31 -20.30 -14.33
N GLY A 460 -8.79 -19.25 -13.65
CA GLY A 460 -8.01 -18.05 -13.34
C GLY A 460 -8.00 -17.03 -14.46
N SER A 461 -8.82 -17.18 -15.51
CA SER A 461 -8.97 -16.16 -16.56
C SER A 461 -9.70 -14.94 -16.01
N PRO A 462 -9.19 -13.71 -16.20
CA PRO A 462 -9.97 -12.50 -15.96
C PRO A 462 -11.23 -12.52 -16.84
N VAL A 463 -12.40 -12.37 -16.22
CA VAL A 463 -13.69 -12.38 -16.93
C VAL A 463 -14.48 -11.09 -16.73
N ARG A 464 -14.26 -10.37 -15.62
CA ARG A 464 -14.98 -9.12 -15.32
C ARG A 464 -14.17 -8.19 -14.41
N PHE A 465 -14.31 -6.89 -14.61
CA PHE A 465 -13.97 -5.89 -13.60
C PHE A 465 -15.23 -5.54 -12.80
N GLY A 466 -15.12 -5.53 -11.46
CA GLY A 466 -16.27 -5.19 -10.61
C GLY A 466 -16.57 -3.70 -10.55
N THR A 467 -17.40 -3.32 -9.57
CA THR A 467 -17.86 -1.94 -9.42
C THR A 467 -16.69 -0.98 -9.19
N PRO A 468 -16.55 0.09 -9.99
CA PRO A 468 -15.48 1.06 -9.81
C PRO A 468 -15.62 1.86 -8.52
N HIS A 469 -14.53 1.96 -7.76
CA HIS A 469 -14.43 2.78 -6.56
C HIS A 469 -13.50 3.97 -6.83
N ASP A 470 -14.00 5.19 -6.68
CA ASP A 470 -13.21 6.39 -6.91
C ASP A 470 -12.19 6.59 -5.78
N ILE A 471 -10.92 6.64 -6.15
CA ILE A 471 -9.79 6.82 -5.23
C ILE A 471 -8.94 8.04 -5.65
N THR A 472 -9.53 8.98 -6.39
CA THR A 472 -8.85 10.18 -6.83
C THR A 472 -8.42 11.01 -5.62
N PRO A 473 -7.11 11.28 -5.42
CA PRO A 473 -6.66 12.08 -4.29
C PRO A 473 -7.31 13.46 -4.26
N VAL A 474 -7.77 13.88 -3.08
CA VAL A 474 -8.43 15.18 -2.89
C VAL A 474 -7.52 16.32 -3.35
N GLY A 475 -8.05 17.20 -4.20
CA GLY A 475 -7.32 18.37 -4.71
C GLY A 475 -6.31 18.07 -5.83
N LEU A 476 -6.29 16.84 -6.35
CA LEU A 476 -5.45 16.44 -7.47
C LEU A 476 -6.29 16.26 -8.75
N SER A 477 -5.79 16.81 -9.85
CA SER A 477 -6.23 16.49 -11.22
C SER A 477 -5.29 15.41 -11.78
N PRO A 478 -5.65 14.12 -11.70
CA PRO A 478 -4.74 13.03 -12.03
C PRO A 478 -4.52 12.91 -13.54
N ILE A 479 -3.32 12.53 -13.95
CA ILE A 479 -2.99 12.14 -15.33
C ILE A 479 -2.54 10.68 -15.45
N SER A 480 -2.05 10.09 -14.36
CA SER A 480 -1.64 8.68 -14.31
C SER A 480 -1.80 8.12 -12.91
N ALA A 481 -2.00 6.80 -12.83
CA ALA A 481 -1.96 6.04 -11.59
C ALA A 481 -1.31 4.67 -11.83
N SER A 482 -0.41 4.25 -10.94
CA SER A 482 0.26 2.95 -11.03
C SER A 482 0.54 2.35 -9.66
N TRP A 483 0.49 1.02 -9.55
CA TRP A 483 0.89 0.29 -8.34
C TRP A 483 2.38 0.46 -8.05
N LEU A 484 2.67 0.74 -6.78
CA LEU A 484 4.01 0.78 -6.21
C LEU A 484 4.33 -0.50 -5.45
N ASP A 485 3.36 -1.00 -4.70
CA ASP A 485 3.47 -2.24 -3.94
C ASP A 485 2.07 -2.84 -3.72
N GLU A 486 1.93 -3.76 -2.77
CA GLU A 486 0.67 -4.45 -2.51
C GLU A 486 -0.45 -3.54 -1.98
N SER A 487 -0.17 -2.34 -1.47
CA SER A 487 -1.20 -1.47 -0.88
C SER A 487 -1.05 0.00 -1.26
N ASN A 488 -0.02 0.38 -1.99
CA ASN A 488 0.26 1.76 -2.37
C ASN A 488 0.28 1.95 -3.88
N LEU A 489 -0.25 3.10 -4.30
CA LEU A 489 -0.26 3.62 -5.66
C LEU A 489 0.56 4.91 -5.72
N ILE A 490 1.13 5.22 -6.87
CA ILE A 490 1.54 6.58 -7.21
C ILE A 490 0.49 7.16 -8.14
N VAL A 491 0.00 8.34 -7.81
CA VAL A 491 -0.91 9.12 -8.65
C VAL A 491 -0.23 10.45 -8.95
N SER A 492 -0.01 10.72 -10.24
CA SER A 492 0.64 11.94 -10.71
C SER A 492 -0.37 12.82 -11.43
N GLY A 493 -0.21 14.14 -11.31
CA GLY A 493 -1.17 15.11 -11.82
C GLY A 493 -0.75 16.54 -11.53
N THR A 494 -1.72 17.45 -11.56
CA THR A 494 -1.56 18.83 -11.11
C THR A 494 -2.45 19.10 -9.89
N ASN A 495 -1.99 19.97 -8.99
CA ASN A 495 -2.80 20.44 -7.87
C ASN A 495 -3.68 21.63 -8.27
N SER A 496 -4.42 22.21 -7.31
CA SER A 496 -5.27 23.39 -7.53
C SER A 496 -4.52 24.65 -8.00
N SER A 497 -3.19 24.70 -7.83
CA SER A 497 -2.32 25.78 -8.30
C SER A 497 -1.64 25.46 -9.63
N ASP A 498 -2.10 24.42 -10.33
CA ASP A 498 -1.56 23.88 -11.59
C ASP A 498 -0.08 23.44 -11.49
N GLN A 499 0.39 23.16 -10.28
CA GLN A 499 1.75 22.65 -10.07
C GLN A 499 1.77 21.14 -10.23
N ALA A 500 2.75 20.64 -10.99
CA ALA A 500 2.98 19.22 -11.15
C ALA A 500 3.37 18.57 -9.82
N VAL A 501 2.56 17.62 -9.38
CA VAL A 501 2.73 16.91 -8.11
C VAL A 501 2.45 15.43 -8.32
N SER A 502 3.10 14.62 -7.51
CA SER A 502 2.78 13.20 -7.38
C SER A 502 2.42 12.91 -5.94
N VAL A 503 1.53 11.95 -5.76
CA VAL A 503 0.97 11.56 -4.48
C VAL A 503 1.15 10.05 -4.35
N VAL A 504 1.75 9.62 -3.26
CA VAL A 504 1.72 8.20 -2.85
C VAL A 504 0.41 8.00 -2.09
N LEU A 505 -0.48 7.20 -2.66
CA LEU A 505 -1.81 6.91 -2.14
C LEU A 505 -1.84 5.49 -1.59
N LYS A 506 -2.15 5.34 -0.30
CA LYS A 506 -2.44 4.02 0.28
C LYS A 506 -3.90 3.65 0.00
N VAL A 507 -4.15 2.50 -0.60
CA VAL A 507 -5.50 1.96 -0.76
C VAL A 507 -6.09 1.69 0.62
N GLY A 508 -7.20 2.35 0.93
CA GLY A 508 -7.80 2.31 2.28
C GLY A 508 -6.98 3.08 3.32
N GLY A 509 -6.35 4.19 2.96
CA GLY A 509 -5.62 5.03 3.91
C GLY A 509 -5.31 6.43 3.36
N PHE A 510 -4.46 7.15 4.08
CA PHE A 510 -4.06 8.49 3.66
C PHE A 510 -3.15 8.48 2.44
N SER A 511 -3.12 9.64 1.80
CA SER A 511 -2.19 9.98 0.76
C SER A 511 -1.13 10.96 1.28
N ARG A 512 0.06 10.90 0.68
CA ARG A 512 1.17 11.83 0.94
C ARG A 512 1.70 12.39 -0.36
N SER A 513 1.81 13.71 -0.44
CA SER A 513 2.48 14.36 -1.57
C SER A 513 3.99 14.10 -1.51
N ILE A 514 4.60 13.89 -2.66
CA ILE A 514 6.06 13.87 -2.81
C ILE A 514 6.54 15.19 -3.43
N SER A 515 7.86 15.40 -3.47
CA SER A 515 8.44 16.65 -3.95
C SER A 515 7.88 17.01 -5.33
N PRO A 516 7.48 18.27 -5.56
CA PRO A 516 6.89 18.68 -6.82
C PRO A 516 7.91 18.62 -7.97
N LEU A 517 7.40 18.58 -9.19
CA LEU A 517 8.17 18.63 -10.43
C LEU A 517 7.90 19.95 -11.16
N SER A 518 8.77 20.29 -12.11
CA SER A 518 8.54 21.41 -13.03
C SER A 518 7.47 21.11 -14.09
N GLU A 519 7.20 19.84 -14.36
CA GLU A 519 6.23 19.39 -15.36
C GLU A 519 5.53 18.10 -14.91
N PRO A 520 4.28 17.85 -15.33
CA PRO A 520 3.57 16.61 -15.02
C PRO A 520 4.23 15.38 -15.64
N VAL A 521 4.15 14.26 -14.94
CA VAL A 521 4.76 12.98 -15.35
C VAL A 521 3.78 11.83 -15.28
N THR A 522 3.95 10.83 -16.13
CA THR A 522 3.42 9.48 -15.90
C THR A 522 4.38 8.74 -14.99
N ALA A 523 3.94 8.35 -13.80
CA ALA A 523 4.82 7.76 -12.80
C ALA A 523 4.53 6.28 -12.51
N ALA A 524 5.59 5.53 -12.22
CA ALA A 524 5.52 4.16 -11.72
C ALA A 524 6.74 3.85 -10.84
N GLY A 525 6.62 2.83 -9.99
CA GLY A 525 7.66 2.42 -9.07
C GLY A 525 7.40 1.01 -8.53
N VAL A 526 8.23 0.59 -7.58
CA VAL A 526 8.20 -0.77 -7.01
C VAL A 526 8.24 -0.81 -5.49
N ASN A 527 8.18 0.36 -4.84
CA ASN A 527 7.95 0.49 -3.42
C ASN A 527 7.45 1.91 -3.10
N ALA A 528 6.76 2.07 -1.98
CA ALA A 528 6.30 3.38 -1.50
C ALA A 528 7.37 4.26 -0.85
N ILE A 529 8.63 3.82 -0.73
CA ILE A 529 9.63 4.45 0.15
C ILE A 529 10.52 5.47 -0.59
N GLY A 530 10.83 5.27 -1.87
CA GLY A 530 11.56 6.32 -2.60
C GLY A 530 12.33 5.94 -3.85
N ASN A 531 11.86 4.99 -4.67
CA ASN A 531 12.43 4.72 -5.99
C ASN A 531 11.33 4.76 -7.05
N PHE A 532 10.87 5.97 -7.36
CA PHE A 532 9.85 6.22 -8.38
C PHE A 532 10.51 6.75 -9.64
N PHE A 533 9.93 6.42 -10.78
CA PHE A 533 10.30 7.00 -12.06
C PHE A 533 9.09 7.72 -12.63
N GLY A 534 9.32 8.91 -13.17
CA GLY A 534 8.31 9.76 -13.78
C GLY A 534 8.76 10.15 -15.18
N LEU A 535 7.97 9.82 -16.19
CA LEU A 535 8.21 10.22 -17.58
C LEU A 535 7.38 11.45 -17.92
N SER A 536 8.02 12.54 -18.32
CA SER A 536 7.32 13.73 -18.79
C SER A 536 6.93 13.63 -20.26
N ALA A 537 5.99 14.47 -20.70
CA ALA A 537 5.56 14.54 -22.10
C ALA A 537 6.71 14.93 -23.06
N ASN A 538 7.76 15.59 -22.54
CA ASN A 538 8.95 15.97 -23.29
C ASN A 538 9.99 14.84 -23.41
N GLY A 539 9.70 13.65 -22.87
CA GLY A 539 10.59 12.49 -22.93
C GLY A 539 11.74 12.51 -21.93
N ASN A 540 11.66 13.35 -20.89
CA ASN A 540 12.58 13.32 -19.77
C ASN A 540 12.10 12.29 -18.75
N LEU A 541 12.96 11.35 -18.41
CA LEU A 541 12.72 10.39 -17.34
C LEU A 541 13.40 10.88 -16.06
N TYR A 542 12.57 11.17 -15.07
CA TYR A 542 12.98 11.55 -13.74
C TYR A 542 13.00 10.34 -12.81
N GLN A 543 13.99 10.27 -11.93
CA GLN A 543 14.02 9.36 -10.79
C GLN A 543 13.87 10.17 -9.50
N TYR A 544 12.91 9.80 -8.66
CA TYR A 544 12.79 10.33 -7.30
C TYR A 544 13.78 9.62 -6.38
N ARG A 545 14.54 10.39 -5.60
CA ARG A 545 15.52 9.87 -4.62
C ARG A 545 15.27 10.43 -3.21
N GLY A 546 14.05 10.28 -2.70
CA GLY A 546 13.67 10.62 -1.32
C GLY A 546 13.52 12.11 -0.99
N PHE A 547 14.29 13.01 -1.62
CA PHE A 547 14.19 14.46 -1.39
C PHE A 547 13.88 15.27 -2.66
N GLY A 548 14.13 14.69 -3.84
CA GLY A 548 13.90 15.39 -5.09
C GLY A 548 14.00 14.46 -6.30
N TRP A 549 13.79 15.07 -7.47
CA TRP A 549 13.80 14.39 -8.76
C TRP A 549 15.08 14.71 -9.54
N LEU A 550 15.64 13.69 -10.19
CA LEU A 550 16.81 13.82 -11.04
C LEU A 550 16.52 13.24 -12.42
N ILE A 551 16.92 13.92 -13.48
CA ILE A 551 16.84 13.37 -14.84
C ILE A 551 17.87 12.24 -14.95
N VAL A 552 17.43 11.06 -15.37
CA VAL A 552 18.26 9.86 -15.53
C VAL A 552 18.27 9.32 -16.97
N ALA A 553 17.38 9.83 -17.82
CA ALA A 553 17.38 9.64 -19.26
C ALA A 553 16.56 10.74 -19.96
N SER A 554 16.83 10.97 -21.24
CA SER A 554 16.06 11.86 -22.12
C SER A 554 15.71 11.12 -23.42
N ASN A 555 14.81 11.68 -24.24
CA ASN A 555 14.25 11.06 -25.46
C ASN A 555 13.54 9.71 -25.19
N VAL A 556 13.01 9.52 -24.00
CA VAL A 556 12.27 8.31 -23.62
C VAL A 556 10.84 8.41 -24.12
N SER A 557 10.34 7.41 -24.83
CA SER A 557 8.94 7.36 -25.28
C SER A 557 8.03 6.65 -24.29
N VAL A 558 8.53 5.60 -23.64
CA VAL A 558 7.79 4.81 -22.64
C VAL A 558 8.78 4.10 -21.72
N PHE A 559 8.32 3.73 -20.52
CA PHE A 559 9.06 2.86 -19.63
C PHE A 559 8.14 1.80 -19.01
N ALA A 560 8.71 0.66 -18.61
CA ALA A 560 7.98 -0.42 -17.97
C ALA A 560 8.87 -1.12 -16.94
N TYR A 561 8.29 -1.57 -15.84
CA TYR A 561 8.96 -2.48 -14.92
C TYR A 561 8.66 -3.92 -15.31
N PRO A 562 9.68 -4.77 -15.46
CA PRO A 562 9.46 -6.21 -15.56
C PRO A 562 8.62 -6.72 -14.39
N GLY A 563 7.44 -7.26 -14.69
CA GLY A 563 6.47 -7.78 -13.71
C GLY A 563 5.46 -6.77 -13.15
N ASN A 564 5.32 -5.56 -13.72
CA ASN A 564 4.31 -4.55 -13.31
C ASN A 564 3.48 -4.01 -14.49
#